data_AF-A0A6G3RNZ8-F1
#
_entry.id   AF-A0A6G3RNZ8-F1
#
_cell.length_a   1.000
_cell.length_b   1.000
_cell.length_c   1.000
_cell.angle_alpha   90.00
_cell.angle_beta   90.00
_cell.angle_gamma   90.00
#
_symmetry.space_group_name_H-M   'P 1'
#
loop_
_entity.id
_entity.type
_entity.pdbx_description
1 polymer ?
#
loop_
_entity_poly.entity_id
_entity_poly.type
_entity_poly.pdbx_seq_one_letter_code
_entity_poly.pdbx_strand_id
1 'polypeptide(L)' 'GRARFRGHGQGRSPRSTVDDLRRGWFTQIPPDGPLAARFAERLAALPDQDVARPDPHFGLRAYRKRERFLR' A
#
# COMPACT_ATOMS: atom_id res chain seq x y z
N GLY A 1 0.31 -11.21 -21.43
CA GLY A 1 1.57 -10.46 -21.50
C GLY A 1 2.25 -10.42 -20.14
N ARG A 2 3.58 -10.32 -20.08
CA ARG A 2 4.35 -10.18 -18.82
C ARG A 2 5.56 -9.27 -19.03
N ALA A 3 5.94 -8.51 -18.00
CA ALA A 3 7.18 -7.75 -17.94
C ALA A 3 7.73 -7.76 -16.49
N ARG A 4 9.03 -7.48 -16.32
CA ARG A 4 9.70 -7.28 -15.03
C ARG A 4 10.57 -6.03 -15.11
N PHE A 5 10.61 -5.25 -14.04
CA PHE A 5 11.43 -4.03 -13.97
C PHE A 5 11.81 -3.73 -12.51
N ARG A 6 12.95 -3.09 -12.32
CA ARG A 6 13.40 -2.57 -11.01
C ARG A 6 12.69 -1.24 -10.75
N GLY A 7 12.14 -1.08 -9.56
CA GLY A 7 11.70 0.21 -9.05
C GLY A 7 12.82 0.94 -8.32
N HIS A 8 12.61 2.22 -8.03
CA HIS A 8 13.55 3.03 -7.28
C HIS A 8 12.92 3.48 -5.97
N GLY A 9 13.61 3.22 -4.85
CA GLY A 9 13.18 3.61 -3.52
C GLY A 9 12.06 2.74 -2.95
N GLN A 10 11.74 3.00 -1.67
CA GLN A 10 10.85 2.16 -0.86
C GLN A 10 9.44 2.73 -0.64
N GLY A 11 9.11 3.84 -1.30
CA GLY A 11 7.85 4.56 -1.06
C GLY A 11 7.76 5.11 0.37
N ARG A 12 6.53 5.37 0.83
CA ARG A 12 6.28 5.84 2.21
C ARG A 12 6.50 4.71 3.22
N SER A 13 7.15 5.02 4.34
CA SER A 13 7.28 4.05 5.44
C SER A 13 5.94 3.87 6.15
N PRO A 14 5.69 2.70 6.79
CA PRO A 14 4.47 2.51 7.56
C PRO A 14 4.33 3.55 8.68
N ARG A 15 5.41 3.98 9.33
CA ARG A 15 5.37 5.04 10.33
C ARG A 15 4.95 6.39 9.76
N SER A 16 5.53 6.81 8.63
CA SER A 16 5.08 8.05 7.95
C SER A 16 3.61 7.94 7.52
N THR A 17 3.14 6.74 7.21
CA THR A 17 1.73 6.49 6.85
C THR A 17 0.80 6.68 8.06
N VAL A 18 1.25 6.34 9.27
CA VAL A 18 0.51 6.63 10.52
C VAL A 18 0.35 8.14 10.72
N ASP A 19 1.41 8.91 10.51
CA ASP A 19 1.34 10.37 10.61
C ASP A 19 0.43 10.96 9.53
N ASP A 20 0.47 10.40 8.32
CA ASP A 20 -0.38 10.82 7.21
C ASP A 20 -1.87 10.56 7.49
N LEU A 21 -2.21 9.43 8.14
CA LEU A 21 -3.57 9.12 8.57
C LEU A 21 -4.09 10.19 9.54
N ARG A 22 -3.30 10.54 10.57
CA ARG A 22 -3.69 11.54 11.57
C ARG A 22 -3.80 12.95 11.00
N ARG A 23 -2.99 13.27 9.98
CA ARG A 23 -3.04 14.54 9.26
C ARG A 23 -4.19 14.63 8.25
N GLY A 24 -4.93 13.53 8.02
CA GLY A 24 -6.05 13.52 7.07
C GLY A 24 -5.64 13.49 5.60
N TRP A 25 -4.42 13.03 5.27
CA TRP A 25 -3.97 12.89 3.88
C TRP A 25 -4.79 11.88 3.08
N PHE A 26 -5.41 10.92 3.76
CA PHE A 26 -6.29 9.93 3.15
C PHE A 26 -7.74 10.43 3.21
N THR A 27 -8.18 11.12 2.16
CA THR A 27 -9.48 11.82 2.12
C THR A 27 -10.72 10.93 2.32
N GLN A 28 -10.59 9.61 2.10
CA GLN A 28 -11.66 8.64 2.31
C GLN A 28 -11.70 8.05 3.73
N ILE A 29 -10.76 8.45 4.60
CA ILE A 29 -10.65 7.96 5.97
C ILE A 29 -10.64 9.18 6.90
N PRO A 30 -11.70 9.40 7.70
CA PRO A 30 -11.69 10.48 8.69
C PRO A 30 -10.52 10.30 9.67
N PRO A 31 -9.67 11.32 9.87
CA PRO A 31 -8.41 11.20 10.62
C PRO A 31 -8.61 10.78 12.08
N ASP A 32 -9.69 11.25 12.71
CA ASP A 32 -10.05 10.92 14.10
C ASP A 32 -11.06 9.77 14.20
N GLY A 33 -11.33 9.09 13.08
CA GLY A 33 -12.29 8.00 13.00
C GLY A 33 -11.74 6.67 13.52
N PRO A 34 -12.60 5.74 13.96
CA PRO A 34 -12.18 4.42 14.45
C PRO A 34 -11.44 3.61 13.38
N LEU A 35 -11.72 3.86 12.10
CA LEU A 35 -11.01 3.23 10.99
C LEU A 35 -9.56 3.71 10.88
N ALA A 36 -9.29 5.00 11.08
CA ALA A 36 -7.94 5.55 11.10
C ALA A 36 -7.14 4.98 12.27
N ALA A 37 -7.74 4.93 13.47
CA ALA A 37 -7.12 4.33 14.66
C ALA A 37 -6.71 2.87 14.41
N ARG A 38 -7.63 2.07 13.86
CA ARG A 38 -7.35 0.66 13.54
C ARG A 38 -6.21 0.49 12.53
N PHE A 39 -6.13 1.35 11.51
CA PHE A 39 -5.02 1.30 10.56
C PHE A 39 -3.71 1.75 11.20
N ALA A 40 -3.74 2.81 12.02
CA ALA A 40 -2.57 3.31 12.73
C ALA A 40 -1.95 2.22 13.63
N GLU A 41 -2.78 1.51 14.40
CA GLU A 41 -2.34 0.39 15.25
C GLU A 41 -1.68 -0.73 14.44
N ARG A 42 -2.33 -1.17 13.35
CA ARG A 42 -1.80 -2.27 12.53
C ARG A 42 -0.52 -1.88 11.79
N LEU A 43 -0.43 -0.64 11.31
CA LEU A 43 0.78 -0.12 10.68
C LEU A 43 1.91 -0.01 11.69
N ALA A 44 1.65 0.49 12.89
CA ALA A 44 2.64 0.62 13.96
C ALA A 44 3.17 -0.75 14.44
N ALA A 45 2.35 -1.80 14.35
CA ALA A 45 2.74 -3.17 14.73
C ALA A 45 3.56 -3.92 13.66
N LEU A 46 3.79 -3.33 12.46
CA LEU A 46 4.59 -4.00 11.44
C LEU A 46 6.06 -4.13 11.91
N PRO A 47 6.70 -5.29 11.70
CA PRO A 47 8.10 -5.45 12.04
C PRO A 47 8.99 -4.61 11.10
N ASP A 48 10.18 -4.26 11.60
CA ASP A 48 11.30 -3.73 10.81
C ASP A 48 10.96 -2.50 9.94
N GLN A 49 10.10 -1.61 10.46
CA GLN A 49 9.67 -0.42 9.71
C GLN A 49 10.79 0.59 9.41
N ASP A 50 11.90 0.51 10.15
CA ASP A 50 13.10 1.36 9.98
C ASP A 50 14.19 0.71 9.14
N VAL A 51 14.06 -0.57 8.83
CA VAL A 51 15.10 -1.26 8.09
C VAL A 51 14.94 -0.93 6.62
N ALA A 52 15.95 -0.27 6.04
CA ALA A 52 16.00 0.00 4.62
C ALA A 52 15.94 -1.31 3.82
N ARG A 53 14.95 -1.42 2.94
CA ARG A 53 14.81 -2.57 2.03
C ARG A 53 15.60 -2.33 0.73
N PRO A 54 16.06 -3.39 0.04
CA PRO A 54 16.57 -3.28 -1.31
C PRO A 54 15.49 -2.78 -2.27
N ASP A 55 15.88 -2.04 -3.32
CA ASP A 55 14.96 -1.55 -4.34
C ASP A 55 13.99 -2.65 -4.84
N PRO A 56 12.69 -2.35 -4.98
CA PRO A 56 11.69 -3.36 -5.30
C PRO A 56 11.82 -3.87 -6.74
N HIS A 57 11.47 -5.13 -6.95
CA HIS A 57 11.31 -5.71 -8.29
C HIS A 57 9.82 -5.92 -8.58
N PHE A 58 9.31 -5.22 -9.59
CA PHE A 58 7.91 -5.32 -9.98
C PHE A 58 7.69 -6.29 -11.13
N GLY A 59 6.52 -6.94 -11.14
CA GLY A 59 6.07 -7.83 -12.20
C GLY A 59 4.74 -7.38 -12.77
N LEU A 60 4.71 -7.03 -14.06
CA LEU A 60 3.47 -6.76 -14.77
C LEU A 60 2.86 -8.08 -15.27
N ARG A 61 1.55 -8.22 -15.12
CA ARG A 61 0.76 -9.34 -15.64
C ARG A 61 -0.46 -8.79 -16.36
N ALA A 62 -0.60 -9.15 -17.64
CA ALA A 62 -1.79 -8.82 -18.41
C ALA A 62 -2.75 -10.01 -18.40
N TYR A 63 -3.93 -9.80 -17.83
CA TYR A 63 -5.03 -10.75 -17.77
C TYR A 63 -6.03 -10.46 -18.88
N ARG A 64 -6.69 -11.51 -19.39
CA ARG A 64 -7.80 -11.36 -20.34
C ARG A 64 -9.11 -11.49 -19.58
N LYS A 65 -10.07 -10.61 -19.89
CA LYS A 65 -11.44 -10.74 -19.41
C LYS A 65 -11.98 -12.08 -19.92
N ARG A 66 -12.53 -12.92 -19.04
CA ARG A 66 -13.31 -14.09 -19.49
C ARG A 66 -14.58 -13.60 -20.18
N GLU A 67 -14.93 -14.22 -21.30
CA GLU A 67 -16.23 -13.97 -21.92
C GLU A 67 -17.32 -14.30 -20.91
N ARG A 68 -18.24 -13.36 -20.71
CA ARG A 68 -19.48 -13.63 -19.99
C ARG A 68 -20.38 -14.35 -21.00
N PHE A 69 -20.66 -15.62 -20.76
CA PHE A 69 -21.80 -16.25 -21.41
C PHE A 69 -23.06 -15.57 -20.85
N LEU A 70 -23.69 -14.70 -21.65
CA LEU A 70 -25.05 -14.27 -21.40
C LEU A 70 -25.95 -15.48 -21.71
N ARG A 71 -26.70 -15.94 -20.70
CA ARG A 71 -27.88 -16.77 -20.91
C ARG A 71 -29.09 -15.87 -20.96
#